data_AF-A0A951S7V6-F1
#
_entry.id   AF-A0A951S7V6-F1
#
_cell.length_a   1.000
_cell.length_b   1.000
_cell.length_c   1.000
_cell.angle_alpha   90.00
_cell.angle_beta   90.00
_cell.angle_gamma   90.00
#
_symmetry.space_group_name_H-M   'P 1'
#
loop_
_entity.id
_entity.type
_entity.pdbx_description
1 polymer ?
#
loop_
_entity_poly.entity_id
_entity_poly.type
_entity_poly.pdbx_seq_one_letter_code
_entity_poly.pdbx_strand_id
1 'polypeptide(L)'
;MSLLLGTATGYWALFVTIASEQFGTNIRSTVTTTVPNFVRGAVVPITLSFKYLSLHFGINESAAIVGLVCCLIAAFSTWYVSETFSKDMNYNEA
;
A
#
# COMPACT_ATOMS: atom_id res chain seq x y z
N MET A 1 19.06 16.71 4.27
CA MET A 1 19.05 15.35 3.69
C MET A 1 18.65 14.30 4.72
N SER A 2 19.30 14.25 5.89
CA SER A 2 19.04 13.27 6.96
C SER A 2 17.60 13.25 7.51
N LEU A 3 16.94 14.41 7.66
CA LEU A 3 15.54 14.47 8.11
C LEU A 3 14.56 13.81 7.13
N LEU A 4 14.73 14.02 5.82
CA LEU A 4 13.83 13.48 4.78
C LEU A 4 13.97 11.95 4.64
N LEU A 5 15.19 11.43 4.79
CA LEU A 5 15.43 9.99 4.85
C LEU A 5 14.83 9.37 6.13
N GLY A 6 15.00 10.04 7.27
CA GLY A 6 14.43 9.60 8.55
C GLY A 6 12.90 9.54 8.54
N THR A 7 12.22 10.53 7.94
CA THR A 7 10.75 10.51 7.81
C THR A 7 10.26 9.43 6.88
N ALA A 8 10.98 9.14 5.79
CA ALA A 8 10.62 8.05 4.87
C ALA A 8 10.72 6.68 5.56
N THR A 9 11.79 6.43 6.33
CA THR A 9 11.92 5.19 7.12
C THR A 9 10.87 5.12 8.24
N GLY A 10 10.57 6.25 8.89
CA GLY A 10 9.51 6.34 9.90
C GLY A 10 8.12 6.05 9.34
N TYR A 11 7.78 6.60 8.16
CA TYR A 11 6.53 6.30 7.46
C TYR A 11 6.39 4.81 7.17
N TRP A 12 7.46 4.17 6.70
CA TRP A 12 7.46 2.72 6.45
C TRP A 12 7.20 1.91 7.72
N ALA A 13 7.85 2.28 8.83
CA ALA A 13 7.62 1.63 10.12
C ALA A 13 6.17 1.79 10.59
N LEU A 14 5.60 3.00 10.47
CA LEU A 14 4.19 3.24 10.82
C LEU A 14 3.23 2.44 9.93
N PHE A 15 3.48 2.38 8.62
CA PHE A 15 2.68 1.60 7.68
C PHE A 15 2.59 0.13 8.10
N VAL A 16 3.73 -0.51 8.39
CA VAL A 16 3.76 -1.92 8.79
C VAL A 16 3.06 -2.13 10.14
N THR A 17 3.27 -1.22 11.10
CA THR A 17 2.63 -1.30 12.41
C THR A 17 1.11 -1.18 12.29
N ILE A 18 0.61 -0.17 11.59
CA ILE A 18 -0.84 0.04 11.38
C ILE A 18 -1.43 -1.17 10.66
N ALA A 19 -0.78 -1.68 9.62
CA ALA A 19 -1.23 -2.88 8.93
C ALA A 19 -1.32 -4.09 9.88
N SER A 20 -0.38 -4.25 10.80
CA SER A 20 -0.39 -5.33 11.79
C SER A 20 -1.44 -5.15 12.89
N GLU A 21 -1.87 -3.90 13.15
CA GLU A 21 -2.90 -3.54 14.14
C GLU A 21 -4.32 -3.68 13.60
N GLN A 22 -4.51 -3.57 12.28
CA GLN A 22 -5.79 -3.87 11.63
C GLN A 22 -6.19 -5.35 11.75
N PHE A 23 -5.27 -6.23 12.14
CA PHE A 23 -5.50 -7.65 12.31
C PHE A 23 -5.21 -8.09 13.76
N GLY A 24 -5.92 -9.12 14.22
CA GLY A 24 -5.75 -9.64 15.57
C GLY A 24 -4.32 -10.12 15.87
N THR A 25 -3.94 -10.14 17.16
CA THR A 25 -2.62 -10.55 17.66
C THR A 25 -2.16 -11.92 17.14
N ASN A 26 -3.09 -12.85 16.89
CA ASN A 26 -2.80 -14.21 16.41
C ASN A 26 -2.11 -14.27 15.04
N ILE A 27 -2.42 -13.33 14.14
CA ILE A 27 -1.85 -13.28 12.78
C ILE A 27 -0.93 -12.07 12.57
N ARG A 28 -0.66 -11.31 13.64
CA ARG A 28 0.15 -10.09 13.57
C ARG A 28 1.53 -10.34 12.94
N SER A 29 2.24 -11.39 13.36
CA SER A 29 3.58 -11.72 12.81
C SER A 29 3.53 -12.10 11.32
N THR A 30 2.48 -12.79 10.90
CA THR A 30 2.23 -13.15 9.49
C THR A 30 1.87 -11.91 8.67
N VAL A 31 1.05 -11.00 9.20
CA VAL A 31 0.62 -9.77 8.49
C VAL A 31 1.79 -8.79 8.34
N THR A 32 2.58 -8.59 9.40
CA THR A 32 3.78 -7.75 9.39
C THR A 32 4.78 -8.15 8.31
N THR A 33 4.84 -9.43 7.94
CA THR A 33 5.74 -9.93 6.90
C THR A 33 5.08 -10.03 5.53
N THR A 34 3.80 -10.40 5.44
CA THR A 34 3.09 -10.54 4.16
C THR A 34 2.74 -9.20 3.52
N VAL A 35 2.36 -8.19 4.29
CA VAL A 35 1.99 -6.86 3.76
C VAL A 35 3.16 -6.20 3.01
N PRO A 36 4.38 -6.11 3.55
CA PRO A 36 5.54 -5.65 2.79
C PRO A 36 5.85 -6.47 1.55
N ASN A 37 5.69 -7.80 1.63
CA ASN A 37 5.92 -8.69 0.49
C ASN A 37 4.87 -8.47 -0.61
N PHE A 38 3.63 -8.17 -0.24
CA PHE A 38 2.56 -7.83 -1.17
C PHE A 38 2.81 -6.48 -1.85
N VAL A 39 3.24 -5.46 -1.09
CA VAL A 39 3.66 -4.15 -1.65
C VAL A 39 4.79 -4.36 -2.67
N ARG A 40 5.79 -5.18 -2.34
CA ARG A 40 6.87 -5.54 -3.28
C ARG A 40 6.37 -6.28 -4.51
N GLY A 41 5.42 -7.20 -4.34
CA GLY A 41 4.79 -7.94 -5.45
C GLY A 41 4.00 -7.03 -6.38
N ALA A 42 3.30 -6.03 -5.85
CA ALA A 42 2.52 -5.06 -6.60
C ALA A 42 3.39 -4.12 -7.48
N VAL A 43 4.67 -3.94 -7.14
CA VAL A 43 5.60 -3.15 -7.98
C VAL A 43 5.83 -3.80 -9.34
N VAL A 44 5.76 -5.14 -9.45
CA VAL A 44 5.98 -5.86 -10.71
C VAL A 44 4.94 -5.50 -11.79
N PRO A 45 3.62 -5.60 -11.56
CA PRO A 45 2.63 -5.17 -12.56
C PRO A 45 2.68 -3.67 -12.85
N ILE A 46 3.00 -2.83 -11.85
CA ILE A 46 3.16 -1.37 -12.05
C ILE A 46 4.30 -1.07 -13.02
N THR A 47 5.46 -1.69 -12.80
CA THR A 47 6.65 -1.51 -13.65
C THR A 47 6.48 -2.10 -15.05
N LEU A 48 5.81 -3.27 -15.17
CA LEU A 48 5.47 -3.84 -16.47
C LEU A 48 4.50 -2.94 -17.25
N SER A 49 3.47 -2.40 -16.60
CA SER A 49 2.53 -1.46 -17.21
C SER A 49 3.23 -0.18 -17.66
N PHE A 50 4.12 0.37 -16.84
CA PHE A 50 4.94 1.53 -17.19
C PHE A 50 5.84 1.24 -18.40
N LYS A 51 6.51 0.08 -18.43
CA LYS A 51 7.38 -0.30 -19.56
C LYS A 51 6.59 -0.48 -20.86
N TYR A 52 5.41 -1.07 -20.79
CA TYR A 52 4.53 -1.22 -21.95
C TYR A 52 4.04 0.15 -22.46
N LEU A 53 3.63 1.03 -21.54
CA LEU A 53 3.15 2.35 -21.90
C LEU A 53 4.27 3.24 -22.44
N SER A 54 5.47 3.13 -21.86
CA SER A 54 6.67 3.87 -22.30
C SER A 54 7.19 3.46 -23.67
N LEU A 55 6.74 2.34 -24.23
CA LEU A 55 7.04 1.94 -25.62
C LEU A 55 6.12 2.64 -26.64
N HIS A 56 4.92 3.02 -26.23
CA HIS A 56 3.92 3.64 -27.10
C HIS A 56 3.78 5.16 -26.87
N PHE A 57 4.01 5.61 -25.64
CA PHE A 57 3.99 7.01 -25.22
C PHE A 57 5.35 7.43 -24.68
N GLY A 58 5.66 8.73 -24.74
CA GLY A 58 6.88 9.26 -24.12
C GLY A 58 6.94 8.95 -22.63
N ILE A 59 8.16 8.98 -22.06
CA ILE A 59 8.43 8.68 -20.64
C ILE A 59 7.57 9.56 -19.72
N ASN A 60 7.41 10.85 -20.05
CA ASN A 60 6.63 11.81 -19.27
C ASN A 60 5.14 11.44 -19.20
N GLU A 61 4.52 11.16 -20.35
CA GLU A 61 3.11 10.77 -20.45
C GLU A 61 2.87 9.43 -19.76
N SER A 62 3.78 8.48 -19.95
CA SER A 62 3.69 7.16 -19.31
C SER A 62 3.78 7.25 -17.79
N ALA A 63 4.66 8.11 -17.27
CA ALA A 63 4.78 8.36 -15.84
C ALA A 63 3.54 9.07 -15.28
N ALA A 64 2.99 10.04 -16.02
CA ALA A 64 1.78 10.75 -15.64
C ALA A 64 0.57 9.81 -15.56
N ILE A 65 0.38 8.95 -16.56
CA ILE A 65 -0.74 8.00 -16.61
C ILE A 65 -0.61 6.95 -15.51
N VAL A 66 0.56 6.31 -15.35
CA VAL A 66 0.76 5.31 -14.30
C VAL A 66 0.65 5.93 -12.91
N GLY A 67 1.18 7.14 -12.72
CA GLY A 67 1.05 7.89 -11.48
C GLY A 67 -0.41 8.24 -11.16
N LEU A 68 -1.17 8.76 -12.14
CA LEU A 68 -2.59 9.07 -11.98
C LEU A 68 -3.39 7.83 -11.62
N VAL A 69 -3.19 6.72 -12.35
CA VAL A 69 -3.88 5.44 -12.06
C VAL A 69 -3.54 4.93 -10.67
N CYS A 70 -2.27 5.00 -10.26
CA CYS A 70 -1.87 4.62 -8.91
C CYS A 70 -2.53 5.50 -7.84
N CYS A 71 -2.58 6.83 -8.04
CA CYS A 71 -3.26 7.75 -7.14
C CYS A 71 -4.77 7.50 -7.06
N LEU A 72 -5.43 7.19 -8.18
CA LEU A 72 -6.86 6.87 -8.21
C LEU A 72 -7.15 5.55 -7.50
N ILE A 73 -6.34 4.52 -7.72
CA ILE A 73 -6.46 3.24 -7.01
C ILE A 73 -6.19 3.44 -5.53
N ALA A 74 -5.21 4.26 -5.15
CA ALA A 74 -4.94 4.59 -3.76
C ALA A 74 -6.13 5.30 -3.11
N ALA A 75 -6.68 6.34 -3.75
CA ALA A 75 -7.85 7.07 -3.26
C ALA A 75 -9.09 6.15 -3.14
N PHE A 76 -9.30 5.28 -4.13
CA PHE A 76 -10.39 4.30 -4.11
C PHE A 76 -10.19 3.22 -3.04
N SER A 77 -8.95 2.76 -2.85
CA SER A 77 -8.58 1.82 -1.78
C SER A 77 -8.78 2.44 -0.40
N THR A 78 -8.44 3.72 -0.22
CA THR A 78 -8.75 4.47 1.00
C THR A 78 -10.25 4.62 1.23
N TRP A 79 -11.05 4.71 0.16
CA TRP A 79 -12.52 4.70 0.25
C TRP A 79 -13.11 3.32 0.60
N TYR A 80 -12.47 2.23 0.15
CA TYR A 80 -12.90 0.87 0.44
C TYR A 80 -12.31 0.30 1.75
N VAL A 81 -11.26 0.93 2.28
CA VAL A 81 -10.79 0.72 3.65
C VAL A 81 -11.94 1.06 4.58
N SER A 82 -12.56 0.01 5.11
CA SER A 82 -13.62 0.13 6.10
C SER A 82 -13.04 0.84 7.33
N GLU A 83 -13.75 1.86 7.78
CA GLU A 83 -13.39 2.67 8.94
C GLU A 83 -13.47 1.80 10.22
N THR A 84 -12.38 1.13 10.62
CA THR A 84 -12.29 0.40 11.91
C THR A 84 -12.14 1.36 13.11
N PHE A 85 -12.67 2.59 13.02
CA PHE A 85 -12.73 3.51 14.17
C PHE A 85 -14.13 3.61 14.79
N SER A 86 -15.13 2.92 14.22
CA SER A 86 -16.46 2.77 14.83
C SER A 86 -17.25 1.58 14.27
N LYS A 87 -16.61 0.42 14.10
CA LYS A 87 -17.38 -0.83 14.04
C LYS A 87 -16.82 -1.85 15.02
N ASP A 88 -17.46 -1.86 16.19
CA ASP A 88 -17.46 -3.00 17.08
C ASP A 88 -17.93 -4.23 16.29
N MET A 89 -17.01 -5.14 16.01
CA MET A 89 -17.32 -6.46 15.50
C MET A 89 -16.64 -7.43 16.45
N ASN A 90 -17.30 -7.64 17.59
CA ASN A 90 -17.25 -8.89 18.32
C ASN A 90 -17.20 -10.06 17.32
N TYR A 91 -16.02 -10.61 17.09
CA TYR A 91 -15.91 -11.94 16.51
C TYR A 91 -16.42 -12.87 17.61
N ASN A 92 -17.64 -13.34 17.43
CA ASN A 92 -18.31 -14.30 18.29
C ASN A 92 -17.38 -15.49 18.53
N GLU A 93 -16.87 -15.64 19.75
CA GLU A 93 -16.31 -16.90 20.22
C GLU A 93 -17.48 -17.90 20.27
N ALA A 94 -17.48 -18.86 19.36
CA ALA A 94 -18.29 -20.07 19.43
C ALA A 94 -17.38 -21.27 19.14
#